data_AF-A0A293LLN3-F1
#
_entry.id   AF-A0A293LLN3-F1
#
_cell.length_a   1.000
_cell.length_b   1.000
_cell.length_c   1.000
_cell.angle_alpha   90.00
_cell.angle_beta   90.00
_cell.angle_gamma   90.00
#
_symmetry.space_group_name_H-M   'P 1'
#
loop_
_entity.id
_entity.type
_entity.pdbx_description
1 polymer ?
#
loop_
_entity_poly.entity_id
_entity_poly.type
_entity_poly.pdbx_seq_one_letter_code
_entity_poly.pdbx_strand_id
1 'polypeptide(L)'
;MFSNEMAERSQSRIVINGVDSETLRQLIEYAYTSQVAISRTNVQSLLSAANLLDVSSVREACCAYLEHHMDETNCLGIHSFAEVHSCLELQHKAKDFACQYFAEVIRQEEFLNLSTNKLVEFLSSDALEVDKEEQLFEAIVLWLNHSPDTRVNEFEQVLEQIRLPLMSPYYLMDRVATTPAVVRNPQCMKLLEEAKSYHLLPDRRRERYNKRVRPRRSKVLVDVIVVVGGEDEKVVLRNVDCFNPLTGTWIGLTSLPFAISKHGVAVTGQNVLYLAGGEYPDGSASKGAWRFDPATNSWSEMAPMNMARSELGLATVDGFIYAVGGWGGDARLSSVERYNPATNRWDFVQSLKISLTSPAVASMDGLLYVTGGAVVDDGDGMDMVQCYDPKSDNWKELMPMLIPRSGAVACAFNGRIYVMGGWQASGENTNKVECYDPEKNVWEQRKPMKEQRYKPGIAVLENSIYVCGGEECWDKHHDSVEVYDPERDQWYILGVMPHWRSWLGCATIMLPLDFVSEEK
;
A
#
# COMPACT_ATOMS: atom_id res chain seq x y z
N MET A 1 -3.92 -24.99 51.84
CA MET A 1 -5.12 -25.72 52.32
C MET A 1 -4.83 -26.58 53.54
N PHE A 2 -3.78 -27.42 53.53
CA PHE A 2 -3.51 -28.38 54.62
C PHE A 2 -2.57 -27.91 55.73
N SER A 3 -1.94 -26.74 55.57
CA SER A 3 -0.88 -26.23 56.46
C SER A 3 -1.27 -25.05 57.35
N ASN A 4 -2.45 -24.43 57.14
CA ASN A 4 -2.96 -23.31 57.94
C ASN A 4 -4.15 -23.73 58.82
N GLU A 5 -4.54 -22.89 59.78
CA GLU A 5 -5.69 -23.07 60.72
C GLU A 5 -7.07 -23.05 60.04
N MET A 6 -7.19 -23.66 58.86
CA MET A 6 -8.44 -23.76 58.12
C MET A 6 -9.22 -25.00 58.57
N ALA A 7 -10.54 -24.98 58.44
CA ALA A 7 -11.45 -26.03 58.95
C ALA A 7 -11.13 -27.43 58.39
N GLU A 8 -10.61 -27.45 57.16
CA GLU A 8 -10.14 -28.62 56.41
C GLU A 8 -9.06 -29.40 57.16
N ARG A 9 -8.25 -28.76 58.02
CA ARG A 9 -7.22 -29.43 58.83
C ARG A 9 -7.80 -30.51 59.75
N SER A 10 -9.01 -30.32 60.26
CA SER A 10 -9.68 -31.24 61.19
C SER A 10 -10.59 -32.26 60.51
N GLN A 11 -10.74 -32.20 59.18
CA GLN A 11 -11.62 -33.06 58.42
C GLN A 11 -10.86 -34.27 57.86
N SER A 12 -11.40 -35.47 58.04
CA SER A 12 -10.84 -36.71 57.48
C SER A 12 -11.13 -36.90 55.98
N ARG A 13 -12.07 -36.12 55.43
CA ARG A 13 -12.45 -36.14 54.01
C ARG A 13 -12.76 -34.73 53.55
N ILE A 14 -12.10 -34.30 52.49
CA ILE A 14 -12.28 -32.98 51.87
C ILE A 14 -12.73 -33.20 50.42
N VAL A 15 -13.70 -32.42 49.97
CA VAL A 15 -14.17 -32.41 48.59
C VAL A 15 -13.49 -31.28 47.85
N ILE A 16 -12.66 -31.61 46.85
CA ILE A 16 -12.06 -30.63 45.96
C ILE A 16 -13.03 -30.41 44.80
N ASN A 17 -13.64 -29.23 44.76
CA ASN A 17 -14.55 -28.86 43.68
C ASN A 17 -13.75 -28.39 42.46
N GLY A 18 -14.20 -28.77 41.26
CA GLY A 18 -13.60 -28.32 39.99
C GLY A 18 -12.46 -29.19 39.45
N VAL A 19 -12.15 -30.33 40.09
CA VAL A 19 -11.15 -31.29 39.59
C VAL A 19 -11.75 -32.68 39.55
N ASP A 20 -11.67 -33.34 38.40
CA ASP A 20 -12.08 -34.73 38.26
C ASP A 20 -11.05 -35.68 38.90
N SER A 21 -11.55 -36.83 39.37
CA SER A 21 -10.73 -37.80 40.11
C SER A 21 -9.55 -38.33 39.31
N GLU A 22 -9.71 -38.46 37.99
CA GLU A 22 -8.71 -39.03 37.10
C GLU A 22 -7.57 -38.03 36.84
N THR A 23 -7.90 -36.76 36.60
CA THR A 23 -6.92 -35.69 36.46
C THR A 23 -6.15 -35.46 37.76
N LEU A 24 -6.83 -35.52 38.92
CA LEU A 24 -6.13 -35.42 40.21
C LEU A 24 -5.17 -36.58 40.41
N ARG A 25 -5.54 -37.80 40.00
CA ARG A 25 -4.65 -38.97 40.03
C ARG A 25 -3.42 -38.74 39.16
N GLN A 26 -3.59 -38.22 37.95
CA GLN A 26 -2.48 -37.90 37.04
C GLN A 26 -1.53 -36.85 37.61
N LEU A 27 -2.06 -35.81 38.27
CA LEU A 27 -1.24 -34.79 38.93
C LEU A 27 -0.47 -35.33 40.15
N ILE A 28 -1.07 -36.24 40.91
CA ILE A 28 -0.40 -36.91 42.02
C ILE A 28 0.69 -37.85 41.49
N GLU A 29 0.39 -38.66 40.47
CA GLU A 29 1.37 -39.52 39.81
C GLU A 29 2.54 -38.69 39.26
N TYR A 30 2.25 -37.54 38.65
CA TYR A 30 3.28 -36.58 38.21
C TYR A 30 4.14 -36.08 39.38
N ALA A 31 3.55 -35.77 40.54
CA ALA A 31 4.32 -35.32 41.71
C ALA A 31 5.33 -36.37 42.20
N TYR A 32 5.06 -37.67 42.01
CA TYR A 32 5.96 -38.76 42.40
C TYR A 32 6.88 -39.26 41.27
N THR A 33 6.44 -39.18 40.01
CA THR A 33 7.16 -39.78 38.86
C THR A 33 7.79 -38.75 37.93
N SER A 34 7.41 -37.47 38.05
CA SER A 34 7.75 -36.39 37.12
C SER A 34 7.35 -36.66 35.66
N GLN A 35 6.37 -37.55 35.42
CA GLN A 35 5.86 -37.87 34.09
C GLN A 35 4.33 -37.69 34.03
N VAL A 36 3.83 -37.13 32.94
CA VAL A 36 2.39 -36.97 32.68
C VAL A 36 2.12 -37.18 31.19
N ALA A 37 1.05 -37.91 30.86
CA ALA A 37 0.63 -38.13 29.49
C ALA A 37 -0.46 -37.13 29.11
N ILE A 38 -0.21 -36.29 28.10
CA ILE A 38 -1.15 -35.28 27.61
C ILE A 38 -1.79 -35.78 26.30
N SER A 39 -3.11 -35.67 26.21
CA SER A 39 -3.94 -36.09 25.07
C SER A 39 -5.04 -35.07 24.81
N ARG A 40 -5.70 -35.15 23.64
CA ARG A 40 -6.81 -34.25 23.28
C ARG A 40 -7.99 -34.30 24.25
N THR A 41 -8.20 -35.41 24.94
CA THR A 41 -9.35 -35.59 25.85
C THR A 41 -9.05 -35.14 27.27
N ASN A 42 -7.80 -35.15 27.72
CA ASN A 42 -7.44 -34.76 29.08
C ASN A 42 -6.81 -33.36 29.17
N VAL A 43 -6.34 -32.76 28.07
CA VAL A 43 -5.59 -31.49 28.13
C VAL A 43 -6.38 -30.35 28.78
N GLN A 44 -7.70 -30.25 28.53
CA GLN A 44 -8.55 -29.22 29.11
C GLN A 44 -8.75 -29.41 30.63
N SER A 45 -9.08 -30.63 31.07
CA SER A 45 -9.25 -30.93 32.50
C SER A 45 -7.92 -30.81 33.25
N LEU A 46 -6.83 -31.29 32.63
CA LEU A 46 -5.49 -31.23 33.17
C LEU A 46 -4.97 -29.80 33.31
N LEU A 47 -5.18 -28.94 32.30
CA LEU A 47 -4.80 -27.52 32.40
C LEU A 47 -5.60 -26.81 33.51
N SER A 48 -6.91 -27.06 33.58
CA SER A 48 -7.79 -26.48 34.61
C SER A 48 -7.32 -26.85 36.02
N ALA A 49 -7.03 -28.14 36.24
CA ALA A 49 -6.58 -28.66 37.52
C ALA A 49 -5.15 -28.21 37.87
N ALA A 50 -4.25 -28.20 36.89
CA ALA A 50 -2.88 -27.72 37.08
C ALA A 50 -2.85 -26.23 37.44
N ASN A 51 -3.75 -25.42 36.85
CA ASN A 51 -3.86 -24.01 37.20
C ASN A 51 -4.47 -23.81 38.60
N LEU A 52 -5.47 -24.61 38.98
CA LEU A 52 -6.10 -24.54 40.30
C LEU A 52 -5.14 -24.97 41.43
N LEU A 53 -4.33 -26.00 41.19
CA LEU A 53 -3.38 -26.57 42.15
C LEU A 53 -1.96 -25.97 42.03
N ASP A 54 -1.80 -24.98 41.15
CA ASP A 54 -0.56 -24.24 40.91
C ASP A 54 0.65 -25.13 40.54
N VAL A 55 0.43 -26.10 39.64
CA VAL A 55 1.46 -26.98 39.07
C VAL A 55 1.95 -26.39 37.75
N SER A 56 2.89 -25.45 37.84
CA SER A 56 3.35 -24.65 36.69
C SER A 56 3.91 -25.47 35.52
N SER A 57 4.67 -26.53 35.80
CA SER A 57 5.30 -27.38 34.78
C SER A 57 4.29 -28.14 33.92
N VAL A 58 3.22 -28.65 34.53
CA VAL A 58 2.13 -29.32 33.81
C VAL A 58 1.31 -28.29 33.03
N ARG A 59 1.09 -27.10 33.62
CA ARG A 59 0.43 -25.99 32.94
C ARG A 59 1.15 -25.59 31.64
N GLU A 60 2.48 -25.38 31.72
CA GLU A 60 3.31 -25.03 30.56
C GLU A 60 3.29 -26.13 29.48
N ALA A 61 3.39 -27.40 29.89
CA ALA A 61 3.31 -28.53 28.96
C ALA A 61 1.94 -28.63 28.26
N CYS A 62 0.85 -28.40 28.98
CA CYS A 62 -0.50 -28.35 28.41
C CYS A 62 -0.66 -27.17 27.43
N CYS A 63 -0.13 -25.99 27.76
CA CYS A 63 -0.14 -24.83 26.85
C CYS A 63 0.64 -25.12 25.55
N ALA A 64 1.83 -25.71 25.66
CA ALA A 64 2.62 -26.09 24.49
C ALA A 64 1.93 -27.16 23.62
N TYR A 65 1.22 -28.11 24.25
CA TYR A 65 0.44 -29.11 23.52
C TYR A 65 -0.72 -28.46 22.73
N LEU A 66 -1.44 -27.53 23.35
CA LEU A 66 -2.53 -26.79 22.68
C LEU A 66 -2.01 -25.91 21.55
N GLU A 67 -0.84 -25.30 21.72
CA GLU A 67 -0.19 -24.51 20.67
C GLU A 67 0.17 -25.35 19.44
N HIS A 68 0.76 -26.54 19.64
CA HIS A 68 1.14 -27.42 18.53
C HIS A 68 -0.04 -28.11 17.83
N HIS A 69 -1.21 -28.16 18.46
CA HIS A 69 -2.42 -28.80 17.93
C HIS A 69 -3.53 -27.79 17.63
N MET A 70 -3.18 -26.52 17.46
CA MET A 70 -4.12 -25.48 17.06
C MET A 70 -4.47 -25.59 15.57
N ASP A 71 -5.77 -25.50 15.27
CA ASP A 71 -6.32 -25.53 13.92
C ASP A 71 -7.48 -24.53 13.77
N GLU A 72 -7.95 -24.35 12.53
CA GLU A 72 -9.05 -23.45 12.18
C GLU A 72 -10.37 -23.79 12.87
N THR A 73 -10.56 -25.03 13.33
CA THR A 73 -11.79 -25.50 13.98
C THR A 73 -11.79 -25.27 15.49
N ASN A 74 -10.62 -25.14 16.12
CA ASN A 74 -10.46 -25.15 17.57
C ASN A 74 -9.85 -23.86 18.15
N CYS A 75 -9.31 -22.98 17.30
CA CYS A 75 -8.54 -21.81 17.74
C CYS A 75 -9.38 -20.83 18.61
N LEU A 76 -10.67 -20.66 18.30
CA LEU A 76 -11.58 -19.80 19.06
C LEU A 76 -11.87 -20.37 20.45
N GLY A 77 -12.10 -21.69 20.52
CA GLY A 77 -12.23 -22.44 21.75
C GLY A 77 -10.97 -22.35 22.62
N ILE A 78 -9.78 -22.57 22.03
CA ILE A 78 -8.49 -22.46 22.74
C ILE A 78 -8.27 -21.04 23.27
N HIS A 79 -8.58 -20.01 22.49
CA HIS A 79 -8.47 -18.62 22.94
C HIS A 79 -9.37 -18.33 24.17
N SER A 80 -10.65 -18.71 24.07
CA SER A 80 -11.62 -18.51 25.16
C SER A 80 -11.23 -19.31 26.41
N PHE A 81 -10.71 -20.52 26.21
CA PHE A 81 -10.23 -21.38 27.29
C PHE A 81 -8.98 -20.81 27.97
N ALA A 82 -8.01 -20.34 27.19
CA ALA A 82 -6.79 -19.71 27.70
C ALA A 82 -7.11 -18.46 28.53
N GLU A 83 -8.09 -17.66 28.12
CA GLU A 83 -8.55 -16.49 28.87
C GLU A 83 -9.14 -16.87 30.25
N VAL A 84 -10.02 -17.88 30.30
CA VAL A 84 -10.63 -18.36 31.56
C VAL A 84 -9.56 -18.82 32.55
N HIS A 85 -8.48 -19.43 32.05
CA HIS A 85 -7.36 -19.90 32.86
C HIS A 85 -6.21 -18.88 32.99
N SER A 86 -6.38 -17.64 32.52
CA SER A 86 -5.37 -16.58 32.57
C SER A 86 -4.01 -16.96 31.92
N CYS A 87 -4.04 -17.83 30.91
CA CYS A 87 -2.88 -18.24 30.13
C CYS A 87 -2.64 -17.26 28.99
N LEU A 88 -2.04 -16.10 29.31
CA LEU A 88 -1.91 -14.96 28.39
C LEU A 88 -1.12 -15.29 27.11
N GLU A 89 -0.02 -16.04 27.20
CA GLU A 89 0.78 -16.38 26.02
C GLU A 89 0.00 -17.23 25.01
N LEU A 90 -0.69 -18.27 25.49
CA LEU A 90 -1.54 -19.11 24.65
C LEU A 90 -2.72 -18.32 24.09
N GLN A 91 -3.31 -17.43 24.90
CA GLN A 91 -4.40 -16.55 24.47
C GLN A 91 -3.98 -15.65 23.31
N HIS A 92 -2.79 -15.02 23.41
CA HIS A 92 -2.22 -14.18 22.35
C HIS A 92 -1.93 -14.99 21.09
N LYS A 93 -1.25 -16.13 21.20
CA LYS A 93 -0.95 -17.00 20.05
C LYS A 93 -2.22 -17.51 19.37
N ALA A 94 -3.24 -17.90 20.14
CA ALA A 94 -4.52 -18.32 19.61
C ALA A 94 -5.26 -17.18 18.90
N LYS A 95 -5.15 -15.96 19.42
CA LYS A 95 -5.71 -14.77 18.77
C LYS A 95 -5.01 -14.46 17.45
N ASP A 96 -3.68 -14.49 17.44
CA ASP A 96 -2.89 -14.22 16.25
C ASP A 96 -3.16 -15.26 15.16
N PHE A 97 -3.22 -16.55 15.52
CA PHE A 97 -3.59 -17.63 14.61
C PHE A 97 -5.02 -17.46 14.05
N ALA A 98 -5.99 -17.16 14.91
CA ALA A 98 -7.36 -16.90 14.47
C ALA A 98 -7.45 -15.69 13.54
N CYS A 99 -6.66 -14.64 13.77
CA CYS A 99 -6.60 -13.47 12.90
C CYS A 99 -5.96 -13.79 11.54
N GLN A 100 -4.93 -14.63 11.50
CA GLN A 100 -4.25 -15.05 10.27
C GLN A 100 -5.12 -15.97 9.38
N TYR A 101 -5.83 -16.92 9.97
CA TYR A 101 -6.68 -17.87 9.23
C TYR A 101 -8.17 -17.51 9.29
N PHE A 102 -8.49 -16.23 9.48
CA PHE A 102 -9.86 -15.79 9.80
C PHE A 102 -10.87 -16.16 8.70
N ALA A 103 -10.46 -16.15 7.43
CA ALA A 103 -11.29 -16.53 6.28
C ALA A 103 -11.84 -17.96 6.35
N GLU A 104 -11.09 -18.89 6.97
CA GLU A 104 -11.51 -20.27 7.19
C GLU A 104 -12.26 -20.42 8.52
N VAL A 105 -11.83 -19.70 9.56
CA VAL A 105 -12.45 -19.73 10.90
C VAL A 105 -13.93 -19.31 10.86
N ILE A 106 -14.29 -18.31 10.05
CA ILE A 106 -15.70 -17.85 9.92
C ILE A 106 -16.65 -18.92 9.36
N ARG A 107 -16.14 -19.97 8.71
CA ARG A 107 -16.95 -21.07 8.16
C ARG A 107 -17.27 -22.14 9.20
N GLN A 108 -16.57 -22.12 10.33
CA GLN A 108 -16.67 -23.15 11.36
C GLN A 108 -17.81 -22.87 12.35
N GLU A 109 -18.33 -23.93 12.98
CA GLU A 109 -19.44 -23.82 13.94
C GLU A 109 -19.06 -23.07 15.22
N GLU A 110 -17.79 -23.12 15.65
CA GLU A 110 -17.32 -22.37 16.83
C GLU A 110 -17.56 -20.87 16.68
N PHE A 111 -17.42 -20.33 15.48
CA PHE A 111 -17.67 -18.91 15.19
C PHE A 111 -19.13 -18.52 15.44
N LEU A 112 -20.08 -19.37 15.03
CA LEU A 112 -21.52 -19.12 15.22
C LEU A 112 -21.92 -19.11 16.71
N ASN A 113 -21.16 -19.81 17.56
CA ASN A 113 -21.38 -19.91 19.00
C ASN A 113 -20.74 -18.77 19.81
N LEU A 114 -19.96 -17.88 19.19
CA LEU A 114 -19.32 -16.77 19.88
C LEU A 114 -20.33 -15.80 20.50
N SER A 115 -19.98 -15.25 21.66
CA SER A 115 -20.68 -14.12 22.27
C SER A 115 -20.34 -12.81 21.55
N THR A 116 -21.22 -11.81 21.65
CA THR A 116 -21.04 -10.49 21.04
C THR A 116 -19.72 -9.83 21.46
N ASN A 117 -19.38 -9.88 22.76
CA ASN A 117 -18.15 -9.29 23.28
C ASN A 117 -16.90 -9.93 22.65
N LYS A 118 -16.90 -11.26 22.50
CA LYS A 118 -15.79 -11.99 21.88
C LYS A 118 -15.69 -11.68 20.39
N LEU A 119 -16.82 -11.64 19.69
CA LEU A 119 -16.86 -11.29 18.29
C LEU A 119 -16.33 -9.86 18.04
N VAL A 120 -16.73 -8.90 18.86
CA VAL A 120 -16.21 -7.51 18.82
C VAL A 120 -14.70 -7.49 19.09
N GLU A 121 -14.21 -8.29 20.04
CA GLU A 121 -12.78 -8.37 20.32
C GLU A 121 -11.96 -8.79 19.08
N PHE A 122 -12.39 -9.84 18.37
CA PHE A 122 -11.73 -10.27 17.14
C PHE A 122 -11.91 -9.25 16.01
N LEU A 123 -13.14 -8.79 15.74
CA LEU A 123 -13.44 -7.86 14.64
C LEU A 123 -12.81 -6.47 14.81
N SER A 124 -12.49 -6.06 16.04
CA SER A 124 -11.79 -4.80 16.30
C SER A 124 -10.31 -4.85 15.91
N SER A 125 -9.73 -6.03 15.71
CA SER A 125 -8.32 -6.20 15.39
C SER A 125 -7.98 -5.73 13.98
N ASP A 126 -6.95 -4.89 13.86
CA ASP A 126 -6.39 -4.46 12.57
C ASP A 126 -5.63 -5.60 11.85
N ALA A 127 -5.32 -6.69 12.56
CA ALA A 127 -4.52 -7.82 12.08
C ALA A 127 -5.35 -8.95 11.45
N LEU A 128 -6.66 -8.79 11.29
CA LEU A 128 -7.49 -9.79 10.62
C LEU A 128 -7.14 -9.88 9.13
N GLU A 129 -6.82 -11.09 8.70
CA GLU A 129 -6.52 -11.43 7.31
C GLU A 129 -7.80 -11.81 6.58
N VAL A 130 -8.30 -10.84 5.80
CA VAL A 130 -9.53 -10.97 5.02
C VAL A 130 -9.38 -10.21 3.71
N ASP A 131 -9.76 -10.83 2.60
CA ASP A 131 -9.67 -10.24 1.26
C ASP A 131 -10.52 -8.98 1.12
N LYS A 132 -11.73 -9.05 1.68
CA LYS A 132 -12.86 -8.14 1.46
C LYS A 132 -13.69 -7.97 2.74
N GLU A 133 -14.05 -6.72 3.07
CA GLU A 133 -14.96 -6.45 4.20
C GLU A 133 -16.36 -7.04 3.96
N GLU A 134 -16.74 -7.31 2.70
CA GLU A 134 -17.94 -8.08 2.34
C GLU A 134 -17.98 -9.45 3.01
N GLN A 135 -16.87 -10.15 3.10
CA GLN A 135 -16.80 -11.48 3.74
C GLN A 135 -17.06 -11.39 5.25
N LEU A 136 -16.54 -10.35 5.91
CA LEU A 136 -16.84 -10.07 7.32
C LEU A 136 -18.33 -9.77 7.51
N PHE A 137 -18.93 -8.99 6.62
CA PHE A 137 -20.36 -8.69 6.68
C PHE A 137 -21.21 -9.94 6.53
N GLU A 138 -20.88 -10.84 5.59
CA GLU A 138 -21.60 -12.10 5.43
C GLU A 138 -21.46 -13.01 6.66
N ALA A 139 -20.25 -13.08 7.24
CA ALA A 139 -20.01 -13.84 8.46
C ALA A 139 -20.86 -13.34 9.64
N ILE A 140 -20.93 -12.02 9.87
CA ILE A 140 -21.75 -11.48 10.97
C ILE A 140 -23.25 -11.67 10.72
N VAL A 141 -23.70 -11.70 9.47
CA VAL A 141 -25.10 -12.00 9.13
C VAL A 141 -25.42 -13.48 9.39
N LEU A 142 -24.49 -14.40 9.09
CA LEU A 142 -24.63 -15.81 9.45
C LEU A 142 -24.68 -16.00 10.97
N TRP A 143 -23.79 -15.32 11.71
CA TRP A 143 -23.81 -15.29 13.18
C TRP A 143 -25.13 -14.73 13.72
N LEU A 144 -25.65 -13.63 13.15
CA LEU A 144 -26.94 -13.06 13.55
C LEU A 144 -28.10 -14.06 13.32
N ASN A 145 -28.13 -14.72 12.16
CA ASN A 145 -29.19 -15.64 11.78
C ASN A 145 -29.22 -16.92 12.64
N HIS A 146 -28.10 -17.30 13.26
CA HIS A 146 -28.05 -18.44 14.17
C HIS A 146 -28.85 -18.20 15.46
N SER A 147 -29.00 -16.96 15.93
CA SER A 147 -29.78 -16.63 17.13
C SER A 147 -30.35 -15.21 17.05
N PRO A 148 -31.43 -15.00 16.26
CA PRO A 148 -31.93 -13.65 15.97
C PRO A 148 -32.56 -12.96 17.18
N ASP A 149 -33.21 -13.72 18.07
CA ASP A 149 -34.01 -13.13 19.17
C ASP A 149 -33.16 -12.37 20.21
N THR A 150 -31.92 -12.82 20.44
CA THR A 150 -30.99 -12.19 21.38
C THR A 150 -30.02 -11.23 20.68
N ARG A 151 -29.54 -11.60 19.48
CA ARG A 151 -28.43 -10.89 18.81
C ARG A 151 -28.85 -9.64 18.05
N VAL A 152 -30.13 -9.47 17.70
CA VAL A 152 -30.60 -8.27 16.96
C VAL A 152 -30.37 -6.97 17.73
N ASN A 153 -30.49 -7.00 19.06
CA ASN A 153 -30.28 -5.81 19.89
C ASN A 153 -28.78 -5.44 20.04
N GLU A 154 -27.89 -6.42 19.94
CA GLU A 154 -26.45 -6.26 20.12
C GLU A 154 -25.70 -6.12 18.79
N PHE A 155 -26.40 -6.33 17.66
CA PHE A 155 -25.84 -6.30 16.31
C PHE A 155 -25.18 -4.96 15.96
N GLU A 156 -25.63 -3.85 16.54
CA GLU A 156 -25.04 -2.53 16.31
C GLU A 156 -23.56 -2.46 16.69
N GLN A 157 -23.17 -3.10 17.80
CA GLN A 157 -21.80 -3.08 18.31
C GLN A 157 -20.87 -3.87 17.41
N VAL A 158 -21.38 -4.96 16.83
CA VAL A 158 -20.67 -5.82 15.89
C VAL A 158 -20.51 -5.11 14.54
N LEU A 159 -21.59 -4.50 14.03
CA LEU A 159 -21.57 -3.78 12.75
C LEU A 159 -20.62 -2.58 12.79
N GLU A 160 -20.49 -1.90 13.93
CA GLU A 160 -19.54 -0.80 14.10
C GLU A 160 -18.08 -1.22 13.89
N GLN A 161 -17.73 -2.49 14.12
CA GLN A 161 -16.36 -2.97 13.88
C GLN A 161 -16.06 -3.25 12.40
N ILE A 162 -17.08 -3.25 11.53
CA ILE A 162 -16.92 -3.47 10.08
C ILE A 162 -16.69 -2.13 9.37
N ARG A 163 -15.76 -2.13 8.41
CA ARG A 163 -15.34 -0.94 7.67
C ARG A 163 -16.21 -0.75 6.43
N LEU A 164 -17.50 -0.48 6.65
CA LEU A 164 -18.47 -0.25 5.58
C LEU A 164 -18.00 0.71 4.47
N PRO A 165 -17.26 1.82 4.75
CA PRO A 165 -16.78 2.72 3.70
C PRO A 165 -15.78 2.10 2.70
N LEU A 166 -15.23 0.93 3.00
CA LEU A 166 -14.28 0.22 2.14
C LEU A 166 -14.96 -0.84 1.26
N MET A 167 -16.26 -1.04 1.41
CA MET A 167 -17.04 -2.00 0.63
C MET A 167 -17.43 -1.41 -0.73
N SER A 168 -17.81 -2.28 -1.67
CA SER A 168 -18.42 -1.88 -2.93
C SER A 168 -19.73 -1.10 -2.71
N PRO A 169 -19.95 0.04 -3.42
CA PRO A 169 -21.23 0.77 -3.38
C PRO A 169 -22.44 -0.08 -3.77
N TYR A 170 -22.27 -1.01 -4.72
CA TYR A 170 -23.33 -1.94 -5.12
C TYR A 170 -23.70 -2.87 -3.97
N TYR A 171 -22.70 -3.42 -3.28
CA TYR A 171 -22.92 -4.32 -2.15
C TYR A 171 -23.60 -3.61 -0.97
N LEU A 172 -23.21 -2.36 -0.69
CA LEU A 172 -23.84 -1.54 0.34
C LEU A 172 -25.34 -1.33 0.08
N MET A 173 -25.75 -1.12 -1.18
CA MET A 173 -27.15 -0.91 -1.54
C MET A 173 -27.95 -2.21 -1.63
N ASP A 174 -27.40 -3.24 -2.25
CA ASP A 174 -28.14 -4.45 -2.57
C ASP A 174 -28.25 -5.41 -1.37
N ARG A 175 -27.25 -5.43 -0.48
CA ARG A 175 -27.13 -6.40 0.62
C ARG A 175 -27.19 -5.73 1.99
N VAL A 176 -26.36 -4.71 2.24
CA VAL A 176 -26.30 -4.08 3.57
C VAL A 176 -27.58 -3.30 3.86
N ALA A 177 -28.04 -2.48 2.91
CA ALA A 177 -29.27 -1.69 3.07
C ALA A 177 -30.56 -2.53 3.07
N THR A 178 -30.54 -3.76 2.55
CA THR A 178 -31.70 -4.67 2.52
C THR A 178 -31.80 -5.57 3.75
N THR A 179 -30.75 -5.63 4.57
CA THR A 179 -30.69 -6.49 5.76
C THR A 179 -31.65 -5.99 6.85
N PRO A 180 -32.64 -6.79 7.31
CA PRO A 180 -33.66 -6.31 8.25
C PRO A 180 -33.13 -5.75 9.58
N ALA A 181 -32.04 -6.29 10.11
CA ALA A 181 -31.42 -5.81 11.34
C ALA A 181 -30.76 -4.43 11.18
N VAL A 182 -30.25 -4.12 10.00
CA VAL A 182 -29.67 -2.80 9.68
C VAL A 182 -30.78 -1.76 9.54
N VAL A 183 -31.83 -2.09 8.80
CA VAL A 183 -32.95 -1.16 8.51
C VAL A 183 -33.73 -0.80 9.78
N ARG A 184 -33.91 -1.75 10.70
CA ARG A 184 -34.67 -1.53 11.94
C ARG A 184 -33.91 -0.70 12.98
N ASN A 185 -32.57 -0.69 12.95
CA ASN A 185 -31.76 0.01 13.93
C ASN A 185 -31.26 1.38 13.38
N PRO A 186 -31.65 2.51 14.02
CA PRO A 186 -31.20 3.84 13.59
C PRO A 186 -29.68 4.05 13.61
N GLN A 187 -28.94 3.40 14.52
CA GLN A 187 -27.49 3.52 14.60
C GLN A 187 -26.81 2.80 13.44
N CYS A 188 -27.29 1.60 13.08
CA CYS A 188 -26.81 0.87 11.89
C CYS A 188 -27.04 1.68 10.61
N MET A 189 -28.20 2.33 10.49
CA MET A 189 -28.48 3.24 9.37
C MET A 189 -27.54 4.45 9.34
N LYS A 190 -27.15 5.00 10.49
CA LYS A 190 -26.16 6.08 10.57
C LYS A 190 -24.78 5.65 10.05
N LEU A 191 -24.35 4.42 10.39
CA LEU A 191 -23.11 3.84 9.87
C LEU A 191 -23.16 3.65 8.34
N LEU A 192 -24.31 3.22 7.82
CA LEU A 192 -24.53 3.07 6.38
C LEU A 192 -24.50 4.43 5.66
N GLU A 193 -25.16 5.46 6.20
CA GLU A 193 -25.13 6.82 5.63
C GLU A 193 -23.72 7.43 5.62
N GLU A 194 -22.90 7.12 6.62
CA GLU A 194 -21.49 7.51 6.62
C GLU A 194 -20.73 6.84 5.46
N ALA A 195 -20.93 5.55 5.23
CA ALA A 195 -20.33 4.84 4.10
C ALA A 195 -20.81 5.40 2.75
N LYS A 196 -22.12 5.64 2.60
CA LYS A 196 -22.69 6.27 1.39
C LYS A 196 -22.04 7.63 1.11
N SER A 197 -21.96 8.48 2.12
CA SER A 197 -21.37 9.81 1.98
C SER A 197 -19.85 9.78 1.73
N TYR A 198 -19.14 8.75 2.20
CA TYR A 198 -17.74 8.51 1.85
C TYR A 198 -17.54 8.20 0.35
N HIS A 199 -18.46 7.45 -0.27
CA HIS A 199 -18.43 7.19 -1.72
C HIS A 199 -18.91 8.39 -2.53
N LEU A 200 -19.95 9.10 -2.07
CA LEU A 200 -20.54 10.24 -2.78
C LEU A 200 -19.69 11.52 -2.75
N LEU A 201 -18.79 11.68 -1.77
CA LEU A 201 -17.94 12.87 -1.62
C LEU A 201 -16.44 12.51 -1.60
N PRO A 202 -15.84 12.12 -2.74
CA PRO A 202 -14.43 11.71 -2.82
C PRO A 202 -13.44 12.78 -2.33
N ASP A 203 -13.75 14.06 -2.59
CA ASP A 203 -12.91 15.21 -2.23
C ASP A 203 -12.82 15.44 -0.72
N ARG A 204 -13.86 15.06 0.04
CA ARG A 204 -13.94 15.28 1.49
C ARG A 204 -13.52 14.08 2.34
N ARG A 205 -13.00 13.02 1.72
CA ARG A 205 -12.54 11.81 2.43
C ARG A 205 -11.46 12.13 3.49
N ARG A 206 -10.63 13.15 3.23
CA ARG A 206 -9.57 13.61 4.15
C ARG A 206 -10.11 14.24 5.43
N GLU A 207 -11.27 14.88 5.37
CA GLU A 207 -11.92 15.52 6.52
C GLU A 207 -12.59 14.50 7.46
N ARG A 208 -12.71 13.24 7.02
CA ARG A 208 -13.41 12.15 7.72
C ARG A 208 -12.47 11.01 8.12
N TYR A 209 -11.27 11.37 8.56
CA TYR A 209 -10.26 10.40 8.97
C TYR A 209 -10.67 9.69 10.28
N ASN A 210 -11.18 8.46 10.14
CA ASN A 210 -11.59 7.58 11.23
C ASN A 210 -11.00 6.17 11.03
N LYS A 211 -10.95 5.35 12.09
CA LYS A 211 -10.46 3.95 11.99
C LYS A 211 -11.23 3.14 10.93
N ARG A 212 -12.50 3.44 10.69
CA ARG A 212 -13.39 2.75 9.73
C ARG A 212 -13.15 3.08 8.26
N VAL A 213 -12.39 4.13 7.94
CA VAL A 213 -12.03 4.48 6.53
C VAL A 213 -10.62 4.03 6.16
N ARG A 214 -9.92 3.36 7.09
CA ARG A 214 -8.57 2.82 6.85
C ARG A 214 -8.66 1.32 6.59
N PRO A 215 -8.06 0.77 5.53
CA PRO A 215 -7.94 -0.68 5.35
C PRO A 215 -7.26 -1.39 6.53
N ARG A 216 -7.60 -2.67 6.78
CA ARG A 216 -6.93 -3.50 7.80
C ARG A 216 -5.45 -3.66 7.43
N ARG A 217 -4.58 -3.74 8.45
CA ARG A 217 -3.11 -3.81 8.27
C ARG A 217 -2.64 -5.14 7.67
N SER A 218 -3.53 -6.10 7.48
CA SER A 218 -3.19 -7.48 7.15
C SER A 218 -2.66 -7.70 5.74
N LYS A 219 -2.63 -6.69 4.86
CA LYS A 219 -2.08 -6.89 3.53
C LYS A 219 -0.57 -6.68 3.58
N VAL A 220 0.20 -7.75 3.35
CA VAL A 220 1.62 -7.63 3.03
C VAL A 220 1.71 -6.69 1.84
N LEU A 221 2.37 -5.54 2.04
CA LEU A 221 2.60 -4.59 0.97
C LEU A 221 3.87 -4.99 0.23
N VAL A 222 3.80 -5.04 -1.10
CA VAL A 222 4.93 -5.27 -1.98
C VAL A 222 5.22 -3.98 -2.72
N ASP A 223 6.48 -3.57 -2.73
CA ASP A 223 6.92 -2.48 -3.59
C ASP A 223 6.92 -2.95 -5.06
N VAL A 224 6.18 -2.23 -5.90
CA VAL A 224 6.04 -2.50 -7.32
C VAL A 224 6.40 -1.26 -8.14
N ILE A 225 6.79 -1.49 -9.38
CA ILE A 225 6.99 -0.41 -10.35
C ILE A 225 5.74 -0.28 -11.19
N VAL A 226 5.15 0.91 -11.28
CA VAL A 226 3.97 1.18 -12.09
C VAL A 226 4.34 2.04 -13.28
N VAL A 227 3.89 1.60 -14.44
CA VAL A 227 3.99 2.29 -15.72
C VAL A 227 2.61 2.78 -16.12
N VAL A 228 2.48 4.07 -16.39
CA VAL A 228 1.22 4.77 -16.66
C VAL A 228 1.24 5.38 -18.05
N GLY A 229 0.21 5.07 -18.86
CA GLY A 229 -0.02 5.68 -20.16
C GLY A 229 1.17 5.56 -21.11
N GLY A 230 1.41 6.61 -21.88
CA GLY A 230 2.48 6.68 -22.88
C GLY A 230 1.95 6.53 -24.31
N GLU A 231 2.86 6.37 -25.26
CA GLU A 231 2.52 6.18 -26.68
C GLU A 231 3.29 5.02 -27.31
N ASP A 232 2.62 4.36 -28.25
CA ASP A 232 3.09 3.21 -29.03
C ASP A 232 2.80 3.48 -30.51
N GLU A 233 3.81 3.59 -31.38
CA GLU A 233 3.67 3.71 -32.84
C GLU A 233 2.52 4.66 -33.28
N LYS A 234 2.38 5.80 -32.58
CA LYS A 234 1.37 6.88 -32.73
C LYS A 234 0.02 6.67 -32.05
N VAL A 235 -0.16 5.59 -31.31
CA VAL A 235 -1.33 5.33 -30.47
C VAL A 235 -1.02 5.74 -29.04
N VAL A 236 -1.81 6.69 -28.53
CA VAL A 236 -1.75 7.07 -27.12
C VAL A 236 -2.46 6.00 -26.27
N LEU A 237 -1.80 5.54 -25.22
CA LEU A 237 -2.27 4.45 -24.36
C LEU A 237 -3.03 4.97 -23.13
N ARG A 238 -3.94 4.15 -22.62
CA ARG A 238 -4.62 4.35 -21.31
C ARG A 238 -4.18 3.35 -20.24
N ASN A 239 -3.34 2.40 -20.64
CA ASN A 239 -2.96 1.25 -19.84
C ASN A 239 -2.14 1.69 -18.63
N VAL A 240 -2.34 0.97 -17.53
CA VAL A 240 -1.57 1.13 -16.30
C VAL A 240 -1.14 -0.28 -15.93
N ASP A 241 0.16 -0.53 -15.99
CA ASP A 241 0.73 -1.85 -15.77
C ASP A 241 1.71 -1.77 -14.60
N CYS A 242 1.68 -2.75 -13.71
CA CYS A 242 2.62 -2.87 -12.61
C CYS A 242 3.54 -4.08 -12.78
N PHE A 243 4.81 -3.89 -12.44
CA PHE A 243 5.82 -4.94 -12.41
C PHE A 243 6.09 -5.35 -10.97
N ASN A 244 5.92 -6.65 -10.69
CA ASN A 244 6.25 -7.23 -9.41
C ASN A 244 7.69 -7.74 -9.42
N PRO A 245 8.60 -7.15 -8.63
CA PRO A 245 10.00 -7.59 -8.58
C PRO A 245 10.17 -8.98 -7.97
N LEU A 246 9.25 -9.43 -7.11
CA LEU A 246 9.34 -10.73 -6.43
C LEU A 246 8.98 -11.89 -7.36
N THR A 247 7.99 -11.72 -8.22
CA THR A 247 7.54 -12.74 -9.18
C THR A 247 8.13 -12.56 -10.57
N GLY A 248 8.62 -11.36 -10.90
CA GLY A 248 9.09 -11.00 -12.23
C GLY A 248 7.97 -10.87 -13.26
N THR A 249 6.72 -10.68 -12.83
CA THR A 249 5.54 -10.64 -13.70
C THR A 249 4.96 -9.23 -13.81
N TRP A 250 4.30 -8.97 -14.95
CA TRP A 250 3.54 -7.75 -15.19
C TRP A 250 2.04 -8.00 -15.00
N ILE A 251 1.36 -7.08 -14.31
CA ILE A 251 -0.06 -7.17 -14.00
C ILE A 251 -0.73 -5.85 -14.38
N GLY A 252 -1.89 -5.94 -15.03
CA GLY A 252 -2.68 -4.76 -15.38
C GLY A 252 -3.44 -4.21 -14.18
N LEU A 253 -3.23 -2.94 -13.86
CA LEU A 253 -4.04 -2.19 -12.90
C LEU A 253 -5.24 -1.54 -13.60
N THR A 254 -6.09 -0.87 -12.82
CA THR A 254 -7.20 -0.09 -13.39
C THR A 254 -6.66 0.97 -14.36
N SER A 255 -7.05 0.84 -15.62
CA SER A 255 -6.67 1.78 -16.69
C SER A 255 -7.25 3.16 -16.46
N LEU A 256 -6.61 4.16 -17.06
CA LEU A 256 -7.15 5.51 -17.10
C LEU A 256 -8.47 5.55 -17.90
N PRO A 257 -9.42 6.43 -17.56
CA PRO A 257 -10.66 6.56 -18.30
C PRO A 257 -10.47 7.20 -19.70
N PHE A 258 -9.27 7.70 -20.00
CA PHE A 258 -8.86 8.31 -21.26
C PHE A 258 -7.42 7.89 -21.60
N ALA A 259 -7.05 8.02 -22.88
CA ALA A 259 -5.68 7.84 -23.33
C ALA A 259 -4.88 9.13 -23.13
N ILE A 260 -3.64 9.03 -22.64
CA ILE A 260 -2.75 10.19 -22.44
C ILE A 260 -1.26 9.84 -22.55
N SER A 261 -0.49 10.69 -23.22
CA SER A 261 0.98 10.64 -23.26
C SER A 261 1.57 11.97 -22.78
N LYS A 262 2.90 12.05 -22.65
CA LYS A 262 3.63 13.27 -22.28
C LYS A 262 3.20 13.89 -20.93
N HIS A 263 2.59 13.09 -20.07
CA HIS A 263 2.11 13.50 -18.75
C HIS A 263 3.21 13.33 -17.71
N GLY A 264 3.06 13.99 -16.57
CA GLY A 264 3.93 13.78 -15.42
C GLY A 264 3.31 12.77 -14.45
N VAL A 265 4.15 11.93 -13.84
CA VAL A 265 3.76 11.05 -12.73
C VAL A 265 4.65 11.31 -11.54
N ALA A 266 4.05 11.40 -10.35
CA ALA A 266 4.78 11.57 -9.11
C ALA A 266 4.07 10.84 -7.97
N VAL A 267 4.85 10.25 -7.06
CA VAL A 267 4.33 9.52 -5.90
C VAL A 267 4.63 10.32 -4.64
N THR A 268 3.61 10.46 -3.79
CA THR A 268 3.77 11.07 -2.47
C THR A 268 4.21 10.03 -1.45
N GLY A 269 4.86 10.46 -0.36
CA GLY A 269 5.25 9.57 0.75
C GLY A 269 4.10 8.86 1.47
N GLN A 270 2.85 9.15 1.10
CA GLN A 270 1.65 8.44 1.58
C GLN A 270 1.26 7.26 0.67
N ASN A 271 2.13 6.85 -0.26
CA ASN A 271 1.87 5.80 -1.24
C ASN A 271 0.65 6.14 -2.13
N VAL A 272 0.63 7.36 -2.64
CA VAL A 272 -0.42 7.83 -3.54
C VAL A 272 0.24 8.35 -4.80
N LEU A 273 -0.15 7.79 -5.93
CA LEU A 273 0.33 8.16 -7.25
C LEU A 273 -0.55 9.27 -7.82
N TYR A 274 0.10 10.29 -8.38
CA TYR A 274 -0.55 11.39 -9.05
C TYR A 274 -0.08 11.47 -10.49
N LEU A 275 -1.02 11.74 -11.38
CA LEU A 275 -0.81 12.06 -12.78
C LEU A 275 -1.27 13.49 -13.00
N ALA A 276 -0.49 14.31 -13.71
CA ALA A 276 -0.89 15.66 -14.08
C ALA A 276 -0.42 16.03 -15.47
N GLY A 277 -1.23 16.82 -16.17
CA GLY A 277 -0.94 17.25 -17.53
C GLY A 277 -0.94 16.11 -18.53
N GLY A 278 -0.22 16.30 -19.63
CA GLY A 278 -0.14 15.39 -20.76
C GLY A 278 -0.83 15.92 -22.00
N GLU A 279 -0.82 15.08 -23.04
CA GLU A 279 -1.40 15.36 -24.34
C GLU A 279 -2.42 14.27 -24.69
N TYR A 280 -3.60 14.69 -25.11
CA TYR A 280 -4.64 13.77 -25.59
C TYR A 280 -4.36 13.34 -27.04
N PRO A 281 -5.03 12.28 -27.54
CA PRO A 281 -4.84 11.82 -28.93
C PRO A 281 -5.13 12.87 -30.01
N ASP A 282 -5.86 13.94 -29.69
CA ASP A 282 -6.14 15.06 -30.58
C ASP A 282 -5.03 16.14 -30.59
N GLY A 283 -3.95 15.93 -29.83
CA GLY A 283 -2.83 16.86 -29.66
C GLY A 283 -3.08 17.97 -28.64
N SER A 284 -4.24 17.98 -27.96
CA SER A 284 -4.53 19.02 -26.97
C SER A 284 -3.80 18.76 -25.65
N ALA A 285 -3.14 19.80 -25.14
CA ALA A 285 -2.50 19.77 -23.82
C ALA A 285 -3.57 19.75 -22.72
N SER A 286 -3.35 18.94 -21.69
CA SER A 286 -4.29 18.76 -20.58
C SER A 286 -3.91 19.62 -19.37
N LYS A 287 -4.94 20.13 -18.69
CA LYS A 287 -4.82 20.68 -17.33
C LYS A 287 -5.22 19.67 -16.24
N GLY A 288 -5.66 18.49 -16.64
CA GLY A 288 -6.21 17.48 -15.74
C GLY A 288 -5.16 17.00 -14.72
N ALA A 289 -5.63 16.72 -13.51
CA ALA A 289 -4.85 16.07 -12.48
C ALA A 289 -5.67 14.90 -11.93
N TRP A 290 -5.02 13.75 -11.76
CA TRP A 290 -5.63 12.50 -11.37
C TRP A 290 -4.82 11.85 -10.26
N ARG A 291 -5.52 11.18 -9.35
CA ARG A 291 -4.92 10.43 -8.25
C ARG A 291 -5.29 8.96 -8.41
N PHE A 292 -4.30 8.09 -8.32
CA PHE A 292 -4.51 6.66 -8.18
C PHE A 292 -4.36 6.26 -6.71
N ASP A 293 -5.37 5.58 -6.18
CA ASP A 293 -5.35 4.99 -4.83
C ASP A 293 -4.99 3.51 -4.94
N PRO A 294 -3.78 3.09 -4.50
CA PRO A 294 -3.35 1.69 -4.57
C PRO A 294 -4.18 0.74 -3.70
N ALA A 295 -4.84 1.24 -2.65
CA ALA A 295 -5.64 0.39 -1.76
C ALA A 295 -6.96 -0.04 -2.40
N THR A 296 -7.53 0.82 -3.26
CA THR A 296 -8.81 0.56 -3.94
C THR A 296 -8.66 0.29 -5.44
N ASN A 297 -7.43 0.31 -5.96
CA ASN A 297 -7.11 0.17 -7.38
C ASN A 297 -8.02 1.06 -8.25
N SER A 298 -8.13 2.35 -7.91
CA SER A 298 -9.07 3.26 -8.58
C SER A 298 -8.48 4.65 -8.81
N TRP A 299 -8.81 5.24 -9.95
CA TRP A 299 -8.49 6.63 -10.27
C TRP A 299 -9.58 7.58 -9.77
N SER A 300 -9.17 8.76 -9.32
CA SER A 300 -10.05 9.87 -8.96
C SER A 300 -9.53 11.15 -9.61
N GLU A 301 -10.44 11.94 -10.18
CA GLU A 301 -10.11 13.27 -10.68
C GLU A 301 -9.83 14.21 -9.50
N MET A 302 -8.83 15.07 -9.66
CA MET A 302 -8.43 16.08 -8.69
C MET A 302 -8.62 17.47 -9.30
N ALA A 303 -8.42 18.52 -8.50
CA ALA A 303 -8.48 19.89 -9.03
C ALA A 303 -7.47 20.06 -10.19
N PRO A 304 -7.90 20.63 -11.32
CA PRO A 304 -7.03 20.82 -12.47
C PRO A 304 -5.97 21.90 -12.19
N MET A 305 -4.86 21.81 -12.91
CA MET A 305 -3.86 22.89 -12.96
C MET A 305 -4.48 24.17 -13.52
N ASN A 306 -3.84 25.30 -13.23
CA ASN A 306 -4.24 26.61 -13.73
C ASN A 306 -3.93 26.74 -15.22
N MET A 307 -2.86 26.09 -15.69
CA MET A 307 -2.48 26.03 -17.11
C MET A 307 -2.45 24.58 -17.61
N ALA A 308 -2.80 24.38 -18.88
CA ALA A 308 -2.57 23.12 -19.57
C ALA A 308 -1.06 22.90 -19.77
N ARG A 309 -0.59 21.66 -19.67
CA ARG A 309 0.82 21.32 -19.78
C ARG A 309 0.99 19.93 -20.38
N SER A 310 1.71 19.79 -21.50
CA SER A 310 2.32 18.53 -21.94
C SER A 310 3.85 18.61 -21.80
N GLU A 311 4.54 17.48 -21.82
CA GLU A 311 6.01 17.41 -21.70
C GLU A 311 6.58 18.08 -20.44
N LEU A 312 5.79 18.10 -19.37
CA LEU A 312 6.15 18.70 -18.09
C LEU A 312 7.01 17.75 -17.24
N GLY A 313 7.77 18.33 -16.31
CA GLY A 313 8.32 17.59 -15.18
C GLY A 313 7.32 17.57 -14.03
N LEU A 314 7.15 16.41 -13.37
CA LEU A 314 6.35 16.29 -12.15
C LEU A 314 7.19 15.63 -11.05
N ALA A 315 7.24 16.25 -9.88
CA ALA A 315 7.98 15.71 -8.73
C ALA A 315 7.27 16.04 -7.41
N THR A 316 7.53 15.25 -6.38
CA THR A 316 7.00 15.50 -5.04
C THR A 316 8.07 16.06 -4.10
N VAL A 317 7.74 17.11 -3.37
CA VAL A 317 8.62 17.71 -2.35
C VAL A 317 7.80 18.02 -1.11
N ASP A 318 8.21 17.51 0.05
CA ASP A 318 7.56 17.71 1.34
C ASP A 318 6.03 17.47 1.32
N GLY A 319 5.58 16.47 0.55
CA GLY A 319 4.17 16.10 0.43
C GLY A 319 3.34 16.97 -0.53
N PHE A 320 3.95 17.96 -1.18
CA PHE A 320 3.37 18.73 -2.28
C PHE A 320 3.84 18.19 -3.62
N ILE A 321 3.12 18.50 -4.69
CA ILE A 321 3.46 18.08 -6.06
C ILE A 321 3.77 19.32 -6.88
N TYR A 322 4.87 19.31 -7.61
CA TYR A 322 5.31 20.44 -8.43
C TYR A 322 5.25 20.06 -9.90
N ALA A 323 4.46 20.81 -10.66
CA ALA A 323 4.40 20.75 -12.12
C ALA A 323 5.32 21.83 -12.69
N VAL A 324 6.35 21.41 -13.41
CA VAL A 324 7.47 22.25 -13.86
C VAL A 324 7.49 22.36 -15.38
N GLY A 325 7.37 23.59 -15.89
CA GLY A 325 7.50 23.90 -17.31
C GLY A 325 6.49 23.16 -18.19
N GLY A 326 6.93 22.75 -19.39
CA GLY A 326 6.14 22.02 -20.37
C GLY A 326 5.59 22.91 -21.49
N TRP A 327 4.75 22.33 -22.33
CA TRP A 327 4.10 22.98 -23.47
C TRP A 327 2.64 23.30 -23.12
N GLY A 328 2.26 24.57 -23.25
CA GLY A 328 0.91 25.07 -22.94
C GLY A 328 -0.13 24.86 -24.05
N GLY A 329 0.27 24.34 -25.20
CA GLY A 329 -0.54 24.26 -26.42
C GLY A 329 -0.14 25.31 -27.46
N ASP A 330 0.28 26.49 -27.01
CA ASP A 330 0.68 27.63 -27.84
C ASP A 330 2.15 28.06 -27.62
N ALA A 331 2.66 27.89 -26.40
CA ALA A 331 4.02 28.27 -26.04
C ALA A 331 4.62 27.36 -24.96
N ARG A 332 5.96 27.38 -24.87
CA ARG A 332 6.70 26.79 -23.76
C ARG A 332 6.45 27.58 -22.48
N LEU A 333 6.34 26.87 -21.37
CA LEU A 333 6.05 27.45 -20.06
C LEU A 333 7.32 27.51 -19.21
N SER A 334 7.52 28.63 -18.55
CA SER A 334 8.47 28.78 -17.42
C SER A 334 7.76 28.69 -16.07
N SER A 335 6.44 28.79 -16.06
CA SER A 335 5.64 28.76 -14.83
C SER A 335 5.76 27.41 -14.14
N VAL A 336 5.74 27.45 -12.80
CA VAL A 336 5.74 26.28 -11.94
C VAL A 336 4.53 26.35 -11.04
N GLU A 337 3.81 25.24 -10.93
CA GLU A 337 2.61 25.15 -10.09
C GLU A 337 2.82 24.10 -9.01
N ARG A 338 2.39 24.43 -7.80
CA ARG A 338 2.41 23.54 -6.64
C ARG A 338 1.00 23.10 -6.29
N TYR A 339 0.76 21.80 -6.35
CA TYR A 339 -0.44 21.18 -5.84
C TYR A 339 -0.31 20.90 -4.34
N ASN A 340 -1.33 21.31 -3.59
CA ASN A 340 -1.52 20.91 -2.20
C ASN A 340 -2.59 19.82 -2.12
N PRO A 341 -2.19 18.56 -1.84
CA PRO A 341 -3.14 17.47 -1.69
C PRO A 341 -4.19 17.71 -0.59
N ALA A 342 -3.83 18.41 0.50
CA ALA A 342 -4.74 18.64 1.63
C ALA A 342 -5.88 19.60 1.31
N THR A 343 -5.62 20.61 0.45
CA THR A 343 -6.63 21.60 0.05
C THR A 343 -7.24 21.33 -1.33
N ASN A 344 -6.69 20.36 -2.07
CA ASN A 344 -7.04 20.04 -3.45
C ASN A 344 -6.97 21.29 -4.35
N ARG A 345 -5.83 22.00 -4.34
CA ARG A 345 -5.61 23.22 -5.13
C ARG A 345 -4.20 23.32 -5.68
N TRP A 346 -4.10 23.96 -6.84
CA TRP A 346 -2.85 24.35 -7.48
C TRP A 346 -2.62 25.84 -7.31
N ASP A 347 -1.44 26.21 -6.81
CA ASP A 347 -0.99 27.59 -6.69
C ASP A 347 0.28 27.79 -7.53
N PHE A 348 0.43 28.97 -8.14
CA PHE A 348 1.71 29.33 -8.77
C PHE A 348 2.78 29.57 -7.70
N VAL A 349 3.99 29.11 -8.00
CA VAL A 349 5.21 29.43 -7.24
C VAL A 349 6.18 30.17 -8.16
N GLN A 350 7.38 30.51 -7.66
CA GLN A 350 8.38 31.19 -8.45
C GLN A 350 8.67 30.43 -9.76
N SER A 351 8.51 31.13 -10.89
CA SER A 351 8.77 30.59 -12.22
C SER A 351 10.26 30.32 -12.45
N LEU A 352 10.54 29.39 -13.36
CA LEU A 352 11.87 29.19 -13.94
C LEU A 352 12.33 30.47 -14.66
N LYS A 353 13.65 30.62 -14.80
CA LYS A 353 14.25 31.72 -15.56
C LYS A 353 13.98 31.59 -17.06
N ILE A 354 13.82 30.37 -17.55
CA ILE A 354 13.71 30.02 -18.98
C ILE A 354 12.50 29.11 -19.16
N SER A 355 11.72 29.36 -20.20
CA SER A 355 10.64 28.46 -20.61
C SER A 355 11.21 27.23 -21.30
N LEU A 356 10.81 26.04 -20.87
CA LEU A 356 11.36 24.78 -21.38
C LEU A 356 10.30 23.70 -21.47
N THR A 357 10.52 22.74 -22.37
CA THR A 357 9.80 21.47 -22.39
C THR A 357 10.74 20.34 -22.02
N SER A 358 10.15 19.20 -21.66
CA SER A 358 10.91 17.96 -21.50
C SER A 358 12.04 18.00 -20.44
N PRO A 359 11.89 18.68 -19.29
CA PRO A 359 12.92 18.65 -18.25
C PRO A 359 12.99 17.29 -17.56
N ALA A 360 14.18 16.93 -17.11
CA ALA A 360 14.32 15.87 -16.13
C ALA A 360 14.25 16.48 -14.72
N VAL A 361 13.31 16.01 -13.90
CA VAL A 361 13.06 16.55 -12.55
C VAL A 361 13.26 15.49 -11.49
N ALA A 362 13.87 15.87 -10.37
CA ALA A 362 14.05 15.01 -9.21
C ALA A 362 13.90 15.83 -7.93
N SER A 363 13.52 15.17 -6.85
CA SER A 363 13.44 15.78 -5.52
C SER A 363 14.38 15.10 -4.55
N MET A 364 15.02 15.90 -3.69
CA MET A 364 15.95 15.40 -2.68
C MET A 364 16.10 16.43 -1.56
N ASP A 365 16.07 15.97 -0.30
CA ASP A 365 16.27 16.81 0.90
C ASP A 365 15.37 18.06 0.97
N GLY A 366 14.11 17.92 0.54
CA GLY A 366 13.15 19.02 0.54
C GLY A 366 13.37 20.07 -0.56
N LEU A 367 14.24 19.78 -1.53
CA LEU A 367 14.56 20.63 -2.68
C LEU A 367 14.09 19.97 -3.98
N LEU A 368 13.76 20.81 -4.96
CA LEU A 368 13.37 20.39 -6.31
C LEU A 368 14.51 20.70 -7.28
N TYR A 369 14.98 19.70 -8.01
CA TYR A 369 16.04 19.84 -9.00
C TYR A 369 15.46 19.67 -10.40
N VAL A 370 15.82 20.58 -11.28
CA VAL A 370 15.40 20.61 -12.69
C VAL A 370 16.66 20.63 -13.54
N THR A 371 16.80 19.63 -14.40
CA THR A 371 18.00 19.42 -15.22
C THR A 371 17.62 19.33 -16.69
N GLY A 372 18.32 20.08 -17.54
CA GLY A 372 18.16 20.03 -18.98
C GLY A 372 16.77 20.46 -19.48
N GLY A 373 16.37 19.92 -20.62
CA GLY A 373 15.13 20.29 -21.32
C GLY A 373 15.41 21.01 -22.64
N ALA A 374 14.35 21.23 -23.41
CA ALA A 374 14.41 21.87 -24.73
C ALA A 374 13.85 23.30 -24.67
N VAL A 375 14.63 24.27 -25.17
CA VAL A 375 14.30 25.71 -25.14
C VAL A 375 13.98 26.25 -26.54
N VAL A 376 14.56 25.66 -27.59
CA VAL A 376 14.40 26.07 -29.00
C VAL A 376 13.62 25.00 -29.76
N ASP A 377 12.94 25.40 -30.84
CA ASP A 377 12.12 24.52 -31.67
C ASP A 377 12.90 23.39 -32.36
N ASP A 378 14.21 23.56 -32.57
CA ASP A 378 15.10 22.53 -33.14
C ASP A 378 15.54 21.45 -32.12
N GLY A 379 15.00 21.45 -30.90
CA GLY A 379 15.15 20.34 -29.96
C GLY A 379 16.50 20.26 -29.22
N ASP A 380 17.35 21.29 -29.35
CA ASP A 380 18.62 21.34 -28.65
C ASP A 380 18.41 21.29 -27.13
N GLY A 381 18.94 20.23 -26.53
CA GLY A 381 18.95 20.04 -25.10
C GLY A 381 19.91 21.02 -24.42
N MET A 382 19.50 21.57 -23.27
CA MET A 382 20.35 22.42 -22.45
C MET A 382 21.10 21.62 -21.36
N ASP A 383 22.16 22.18 -20.81
CA ASP A 383 22.92 21.62 -19.68
C ASP A 383 22.62 22.31 -18.34
N MET A 384 21.80 23.36 -18.34
CA MET A 384 21.51 24.13 -17.13
C MET A 384 20.77 23.29 -16.07
N VAL A 385 21.20 23.49 -14.82
CA VAL A 385 20.68 22.81 -13.63
C VAL A 385 20.19 23.86 -12.66
N GLN A 386 18.93 23.74 -12.26
CA GLN A 386 18.29 24.66 -11.33
C GLN A 386 17.75 23.91 -10.12
N CYS A 387 17.98 24.46 -8.94
CA CYS A 387 17.47 23.95 -7.68
C CYS A 387 16.50 24.96 -7.09
N TYR A 388 15.28 24.52 -6.80
CA TYR A 388 14.26 25.32 -6.15
C TYR A 388 14.14 24.91 -4.69
N ASP A 389 14.13 25.93 -3.82
CA ASP A 389 13.84 25.78 -2.41
C ASP A 389 12.41 26.26 -2.13
N PRO A 390 11.48 25.33 -1.83
CA PRO A 390 10.10 25.67 -1.48
C PRO A 390 9.94 26.60 -0.27
N LYS A 391 10.92 26.64 0.64
CA LYS A 391 10.85 27.46 1.87
C LYS A 391 11.15 28.91 1.59
N SER A 392 12.09 29.17 0.67
CA SER A 392 12.45 30.52 0.26
C SER A 392 11.76 30.98 -1.02
N ASP A 393 11.03 30.09 -1.71
CA ASP A 393 10.38 30.34 -3.01
C ASP A 393 11.35 30.94 -4.04
N ASN A 394 12.54 30.36 -4.11
CA ASN A 394 13.62 30.87 -4.94
C ASN A 394 14.38 29.76 -5.66
N TRP A 395 14.89 30.11 -6.85
CA TRP A 395 15.74 29.24 -7.67
C TRP A 395 17.20 29.60 -7.52
N LYS A 396 18.04 28.58 -7.36
CA LYS A 396 19.50 28.65 -7.41
C LYS A 396 20.00 27.89 -8.62
N GLU A 397 20.96 28.47 -9.31
CA GLU A 397 21.67 27.81 -10.41
C GLU A 397 22.84 27.01 -9.85
N LEU A 398 22.98 25.77 -10.32
CA LEU A 398 24.02 24.82 -9.89
C LEU A 398 24.99 24.56 -11.04
N MET A 399 25.99 23.70 -10.81
CA MET A 399 26.91 23.32 -11.88
C MET A 399 26.14 22.70 -13.07
N PRO A 400 26.40 23.15 -14.31
CA PRO A 400 25.77 22.58 -15.49
C PRO A 400 26.17 21.12 -15.68
N MET A 401 25.28 20.34 -16.29
CA MET A 401 25.55 18.96 -16.72
C MET A 401 26.74 18.92 -17.68
N LEU A 402 27.43 17.78 -17.77
CA LEU A 402 28.51 17.60 -18.73
C LEU A 402 27.97 17.43 -20.16
N ILE A 403 26.71 16.99 -20.29
CA ILE A 403 26.05 16.72 -21.57
C ILE A 403 24.72 17.50 -21.63
N PRO A 404 24.62 18.50 -22.53
CA PRO A 404 23.37 19.20 -22.81
C PRO A 404 22.35 18.24 -23.43
N ARG A 405 21.17 18.10 -22.80
CA ARG A 405 20.17 17.10 -23.19
C ARG A 405 18.72 17.48 -22.86
N SER A 406 17.80 16.97 -23.65
CA SER A 406 16.35 17.08 -23.43
C SER A 406 15.72 15.68 -23.34
N GLY A 407 14.58 15.55 -22.65
CA GLY A 407 13.87 14.27 -22.57
C GLY A 407 14.62 13.13 -21.87
N ALA A 408 15.60 13.48 -21.06
CA ALA A 408 16.21 12.59 -20.09
C ALA A 408 15.25 12.35 -18.92
N VAL A 409 15.59 11.38 -18.08
CA VAL A 409 14.94 11.14 -16.79
C VAL A 409 15.90 11.42 -15.65
N ALA A 410 15.37 11.88 -14.53
CA ALA A 410 16.13 12.12 -13.32
C ALA A 410 15.51 11.41 -12.12
N CYS A 411 16.34 10.90 -11.22
CA CYS A 411 15.90 10.39 -9.91
C CYS A 411 16.95 10.70 -8.84
N ALA A 412 16.50 10.75 -7.59
CA ALA A 412 17.38 10.84 -6.44
C ALA A 412 17.62 9.46 -5.83
N PHE A 413 18.87 9.13 -5.54
CA PHE A 413 19.27 7.89 -4.90
C PHE A 413 20.55 8.09 -4.08
N ASN A 414 20.57 7.62 -2.83
CA ASN A 414 21.72 7.73 -1.91
C ASN A 414 22.34 9.14 -1.84
N GLY A 415 21.51 10.18 -1.72
CA GLY A 415 21.97 11.58 -1.59
C GLY A 415 22.56 12.17 -2.88
N ARG A 416 22.35 11.51 -4.02
CA ARG A 416 22.81 11.96 -5.35
C ARG A 416 21.66 11.99 -6.34
N ILE A 417 21.83 12.78 -7.40
CA ILE A 417 20.86 12.87 -8.50
C ILE A 417 21.45 12.19 -9.71
N TYR A 418 20.72 11.24 -10.28
CA TYR A 418 21.11 10.54 -11.50
C TYR A 418 20.28 11.06 -12.66
N VAL A 419 20.95 11.43 -13.75
CA VAL A 419 20.32 11.84 -15.02
C VAL A 419 20.70 10.83 -16.09
N MET A 420 19.69 10.24 -16.72
CA MET A 420 19.86 9.10 -17.62
C MET A 420 19.14 9.32 -18.94
N GLY A 421 19.80 8.94 -20.04
CA GLY A 421 19.21 9.01 -21.38
C GLY A 421 18.99 10.43 -21.89
N GLY A 422 18.09 10.56 -22.86
CA GLY A 422 17.71 11.81 -23.51
C GLY A 422 18.34 12.03 -24.89
N TRP A 423 17.92 13.13 -25.52
CA TRP A 423 18.40 13.61 -26.80
C TRP A 423 19.47 14.67 -26.59
N GLN A 424 20.67 14.47 -27.13
CA GLN A 424 21.77 15.44 -27.04
C GLN A 424 21.60 16.56 -28.07
N ALA A 425 22.07 17.76 -27.75
CA ALA A 425 22.15 18.87 -28.73
C ALA A 425 23.04 18.54 -29.95
N SER A 426 23.89 17.50 -29.88
CA SER A 426 24.65 17.01 -31.04
C SER A 426 23.80 16.25 -32.07
N GLY A 427 22.51 16.05 -31.82
CA GLY A 427 21.58 15.37 -32.73
C GLY A 427 21.55 13.85 -32.57
N GLU A 428 22.01 13.33 -31.43
CA GLU A 428 22.04 11.88 -31.16
C GLU A 428 21.39 11.54 -29.82
N ASN A 429 20.65 10.44 -29.80
CA ASN A 429 20.19 9.83 -28.56
C ASN A 429 21.36 9.32 -27.73
N THR A 430 21.21 9.41 -26.40
CA THR A 430 22.28 9.03 -25.49
C THR A 430 21.86 7.88 -24.59
N ASN A 431 22.82 7.02 -24.30
CA ASN A 431 22.75 6.03 -23.23
C ASN A 431 23.59 6.48 -22.01
N LYS A 432 24.18 7.68 -22.05
CA LYS A 432 25.09 8.16 -21.01
C LYS A 432 24.35 8.52 -19.72
N VAL A 433 24.99 8.21 -18.60
CA VAL A 433 24.47 8.41 -17.25
C VAL A 433 25.38 9.38 -16.52
N GLU A 434 24.79 10.43 -15.97
CA GLU A 434 25.47 11.42 -15.15
C GLU A 434 24.94 11.39 -13.72
N CYS A 435 25.84 11.52 -12.76
CA CYS A 435 25.52 11.54 -11.34
C CYS A 435 26.01 12.85 -10.73
N TYR A 436 25.10 13.60 -10.13
CA TYR A 436 25.39 14.87 -9.47
C TYR A 436 25.46 14.68 -7.95
N ASP A 437 26.58 15.14 -7.38
CA ASP A 437 26.79 15.24 -5.94
C ASP A 437 26.45 16.68 -5.50
N PRO A 438 25.31 16.91 -4.81
CA PRO A 438 24.87 18.25 -4.39
C PRO A 438 25.76 18.86 -3.31
N GLU A 439 26.43 18.05 -2.49
CA GLU A 439 27.30 18.54 -1.41
C GLU A 439 28.58 19.14 -1.98
N LYS A 440 29.15 18.48 -3.00
CA LYS A 440 30.36 18.92 -3.69
C LYS A 440 30.08 19.82 -4.87
N ASN A 441 28.83 19.86 -5.36
CA ASN A 441 28.42 20.57 -6.57
C ASN A 441 29.27 20.14 -7.78
N VAL A 442 29.36 18.82 -8.02
CA VAL A 442 30.14 18.24 -9.14
C VAL A 442 29.36 17.12 -9.83
N TRP A 443 29.63 16.95 -11.12
CA TRP A 443 29.09 15.88 -11.95
C TRP A 443 30.14 14.79 -12.16
N GLU A 444 29.69 13.53 -12.06
CA GLU A 444 30.49 12.35 -12.32
C GLU A 444 29.81 11.49 -13.39
N GLN A 445 30.57 11.01 -14.37
CA GLN A 445 30.06 10.03 -15.32
C GLN A 445 29.91 8.66 -14.64
N ARG A 446 28.87 7.93 -15.01
CA ARG A 446 28.63 6.54 -14.61
C ARG A 446 28.57 5.64 -15.82
N LYS A 447 28.51 4.33 -15.59
CA LYS A 447 28.41 3.37 -16.67
C LYS A 447 27.16 3.67 -17.52
N PRO A 448 27.30 3.73 -18.86
CA PRO A 448 26.17 4.01 -19.73
C PRO A 448 25.18 2.83 -19.75
N MET A 449 23.92 3.15 -20.00
CA MET A 449 22.86 2.18 -20.31
C MET A 449 23.26 1.31 -21.51
N LYS A 450 22.66 0.15 -21.62
CA LYS A 450 22.86 -0.76 -22.75
C LYS A 450 22.20 -0.23 -24.01
N GLU A 451 21.06 0.44 -23.88
CA GLU A 451 20.30 1.00 -24.99
C GLU A 451 20.24 2.54 -24.90
N GLN A 452 20.16 3.20 -26.05
CA GLN A 452 19.97 4.64 -26.14
C GLN A 452 18.48 4.94 -26.03
N ARG A 453 18.08 5.79 -25.07
CA ARG A 453 16.67 6.01 -24.75
C ARG A 453 16.36 7.49 -24.69
N TYR A 454 15.44 7.93 -25.53
CA TYR A 454 14.71 9.18 -25.40
C TYR A 454 13.38 8.91 -24.69
N LYS A 455 13.00 9.75 -23.73
CA LYS A 455 11.72 9.64 -23.02
C LYS A 455 11.43 8.28 -22.37
N PRO A 456 12.41 7.65 -21.70
CA PRO A 456 12.10 6.49 -20.87
C PRO A 456 11.30 6.92 -19.63
N GLY A 457 10.72 5.95 -18.94
CA GLY A 457 10.27 6.10 -17.56
C GLY A 457 11.37 5.71 -16.58
N ILE A 458 11.40 6.32 -15.39
CA ILE A 458 12.33 5.98 -14.32
C ILE A 458 11.59 5.64 -13.02
N ALA A 459 12.05 4.61 -12.32
CA ALA A 459 11.60 4.27 -10.98
C ALA A 459 12.78 3.85 -10.10
N VAL A 460 12.68 4.12 -8.80
CA VAL A 460 13.68 3.70 -7.82
C VAL A 460 13.03 2.69 -6.90
N LEU A 461 13.60 1.50 -6.84
CA LEU A 461 13.04 0.39 -6.07
C LEU A 461 14.19 -0.28 -5.31
N GLU A 462 14.03 -0.40 -4.00
CA GLU A 462 15.07 -0.90 -3.08
C GLU A 462 16.41 -0.18 -3.30
N ASN A 463 17.43 -0.93 -3.74
CA ASN A 463 18.79 -0.44 -3.97
C ASN A 463 19.13 -0.26 -5.46
N SER A 464 18.12 -0.24 -6.35
CA SER A 464 18.34 -0.19 -7.80
C SER A 464 17.47 0.85 -8.49
N ILE A 465 17.98 1.35 -9.62
CA ILE A 465 17.28 2.31 -10.48
C ILE A 465 16.80 1.57 -11.73
N TYR A 466 15.52 1.67 -12.02
CA TYR A 466 14.86 1.00 -13.13
C TYR A 466 14.52 2.01 -14.21
N VAL A 467 14.88 1.70 -15.45
CA VAL A 467 14.59 2.50 -16.64
C VAL A 467 13.75 1.67 -17.59
N CYS A 468 12.54 2.14 -17.86
CA CYS A 468 11.51 1.42 -18.60
C CYS A 468 11.19 2.12 -19.91
N GLY A 469 11.21 1.39 -21.02
CA GLY A 469 10.77 1.90 -22.33
C GLY A 469 11.57 3.07 -22.88
N GLY A 470 10.89 3.96 -23.61
CA GLY A 470 11.50 5.05 -24.36
C GLY A 470 11.67 4.71 -25.84
N GLU A 471 12.24 5.64 -26.61
CA GLU A 471 12.45 5.52 -28.05
C GLU A 471 13.89 5.85 -28.43
N GLU A 472 14.45 5.13 -29.41
CA GLU A 472 15.81 5.36 -29.92
C GLU A 472 15.80 6.20 -31.20
N CYS A 473 14.75 6.08 -31.99
CA CYS A 473 14.48 6.93 -33.14
C CYS A 473 12.97 6.93 -33.41
N TRP A 474 12.52 7.76 -34.35
CA TRP A 474 11.10 7.90 -34.71
C TRP A 474 10.37 6.58 -35.01
N ASP A 475 11.08 5.51 -35.37
CA ASP A 475 10.52 4.19 -35.73
C ASP A 475 10.96 3.06 -34.76
N LYS A 476 11.61 3.37 -33.63
CA LYS A 476 12.10 2.35 -32.70
C LYS A 476 11.75 2.67 -31.26
N HIS A 477 10.73 1.98 -30.75
CA HIS A 477 10.30 2.02 -29.34
C HIS A 477 10.87 0.81 -28.59
N HIS A 478 11.20 1.01 -27.30
CA HIS A 478 11.69 -0.03 -26.42
C HIS A 478 10.56 -0.57 -25.53
N ASP A 479 10.52 -1.88 -25.36
CA ASP A 479 9.78 -2.58 -24.31
C ASP A 479 10.71 -3.03 -23.17
N SER A 480 12.02 -2.99 -23.37
CA SER A 480 13.01 -3.45 -22.41
C SER A 480 13.02 -2.64 -21.11
N VAL A 481 13.25 -3.33 -19.99
CA VAL A 481 13.51 -2.75 -18.67
C VAL A 481 14.97 -2.98 -18.29
N GLU A 482 15.68 -1.89 -18.08
CA GLU A 482 17.06 -1.86 -17.63
C GLU A 482 17.15 -1.52 -16.15
N VAL A 483 18.00 -2.24 -15.42
CA VAL A 483 18.22 -2.07 -13.98
C VAL A 483 19.67 -1.68 -13.76
N TYR A 484 19.86 -0.57 -13.08
CA TYR A 484 21.16 -0.05 -12.69
C TYR A 484 21.39 -0.27 -11.20
N ASP A 485 22.48 -0.95 -10.89
CA ASP A 485 23.04 -1.09 -9.54
C ASP A 485 24.05 0.03 -9.31
N PRO A 486 23.71 1.07 -8.51
CA PRO A 486 24.60 2.21 -8.30
C PRO A 486 25.81 1.89 -7.42
N GLU A 487 25.78 0.81 -6.63
CA GLU A 487 26.92 0.39 -5.80
C GLU A 487 28.00 -0.29 -6.63
N ARG A 488 27.58 -1.12 -7.60
CA ARG A 488 28.49 -1.85 -8.51
C ARG A 488 28.80 -1.11 -9.80
N ASP A 489 28.05 -0.05 -10.11
CA ASP A 489 28.09 0.66 -11.40
C ASP A 489 27.88 -0.31 -12.57
N GLN A 490 26.79 -1.09 -12.51
CA GLN A 490 26.47 -2.12 -13.51
C GLN A 490 25.01 -2.08 -13.97
N TRP A 491 24.80 -2.45 -15.24
CA TRP A 491 23.49 -2.52 -15.88
C TRP A 491 23.10 -3.95 -16.21
N TYR A 492 21.85 -4.30 -15.92
CA TYR A 492 21.22 -5.58 -16.23
C TYR A 492 19.92 -5.36 -17.01
N ILE A 493 19.57 -6.28 -17.90
CA ILE A 493 18.24 -6.27 -18.55
C ILE A 493 17.40 -7.24 -17.76
N LEU A 494 16.30 -6.77 -17.18
CA LEU A 494 15.43 -7.57 -16.32
C LEU A 494 14.41 -8.36 -17.14
N GLY A 495 13.84 -7.73 -18.16
CA GLY A 495 12.78 -8.29 -18.97
C GLY A 495 12.19 -7.24 -19.91
N VAL A 496 11.00 -7.56 -20.43
CA VAL A 496 10.24 -6.69 -21.34
C VAL A 496 8.90 -6.33 -20.72
N MET A 497 8.43 -5.12 -21.00
CA MET A 497 7.09 -4.63 -20.70
C MET A 497 6.06 -5.36 -21.60
N PRO A 498 4.77 -5.37 -21.22
CA PRO A 498 3.72 -5.96 -22.06
C PRO A 498 3.57 -5.29 -23.43
N HIS A 499 3.92 -4.00 -23.51
CA HIS A 499 3.90 -3.20 -24.71
C HIS A 499 5.12 -2.28 -24.72
N TRP A 500 5.77 -2.11 -25.86
CA TRP A 500 6.74 -1.03 -26.06
C TRP A 500 6.01 0.30 -25.90
N ARG A 501 6.63 1.27 -25.24
CA ARG A 501 6.06 2.61 -25.10
C ARG A 501 7.12 3.65 -24.76
N SER A 502 6.95 4.85 -25.30
CA SER A 502 7.68 6.06 -24.90
C SER A 502 6.71 7.04 -24.22
N TRP A 503 7.26 8.14 -23.67
CA TRP A 503 6.47 9.18 -22.97
C TRP A 503 5.57 8.66 -21.84
N LEU A 504 5.98 7.55 -21.23
CA LEU A 504 5.30 6.93 -20.11
C LEU A 504 5.62 7.65 -18.81
N GLY A 505 4.67 7.62 -17.88
CA GLY A 505 4.95 7.86 -16.48
C GLY A 505 5.44 6.58 -15.83
N CYS A 506 6.47 6.66 -14.97
CA CYS A 506 6.96 5.52 -14.20
C CYS A 506 7.16 5.95 -12.75
N ALA A 507 6.73 5.12 -11.81
CA ALA A 507 6.95 5.37 -10.39
C ALA A 507 6.84 4.10 -9.55
N THR A 508 7.44 4.15 -8.37
CA THR A 508 7.34 3.07 -7.38
C THR A 508 6.18 3.32 -6.42
N ILE A 509 5.35 2.30 -6.20
CA ILE A 509 4.28 2.32 -5.18
C ILE A 509 4.25 0.98 -4.44
N MET A 510 3.66 0.97 -3.26
CA MET A 510 3.31 -0.25 -2.54
C MET A 510 1.92 -0.71 -2.94
N LEU A 511 1.77 -1.98 -3.32
CA LEU A 511 0.48 -2.63 -3.53
C LEU A 511 0.27 -3.77 -2.52
N PRO A 512 -0.97 -4.00 -2.09
CA PRO A 512 -1.34 -5.25 -1.43
C PRO A 512 -0.96 -6.49 -2.24
N LEU A 513 -0.32 -7.48 -1.59
CA LEU A 513 0.14 -8.72 -2.22
C LEU A 513 -0.98 -9.43 -2.99
N ASP A 514 -2.22 -9.44 -2.50
CA ASP A 514 -3.37 -10.10 -3.16
C ASP A 514 -3.68 -9.56 -4.56
N PHE A 515 -3.34 -8.29 -4.84
CA PHE A 515 -3.49 -7.73 -6.19
C PHE A 515 -2.41 -8.23 -7.15
N VAL A 516 -1.33 -8.76 -6.61
CA VAL A 516 -0.08 -9.05 -7.32
C VAL A 516 0.27 -10.55 -7.29
N SER A 517 -0.36 -11.32 -6.42
CA SER A 517 -0.32 -12.78 -6.42
C SER A 517 -1.30 -13.32 -7.45
N GLU A 518 -0.80 -13.96 -8.51
CA GLU A 518 -1.62 -14.77 -9.40
C GLU A 518 -2.10 -16.03 -8.64
N GLU A 519 -3.17 -15.92 -7.86
CA GLU A 519 -4.02 -17.08 -7.59
C GLU A 519 -5.17 -17.06 -8.60
N LYS A 520 -5.02 -17.89 -9.64
CA LYS A 520 -6.11 -18.34 -10.50
C LYS A 520 -6.68 -19.65 -9.99
#